data_AF-A0A9E5YDN7-F1
#
_entry.id   AF-A0A9E5YDN7-F1
#
_cell.length_a   1.000
_cell.length_b   1.000
_cell.length_c   1.000
_cell.angle_alpha   90.00
_cell.angle_beta   90.00
_cell.angle_gamma   90.00
#
_symmetry.space_group_name_H-M   'P 1'
#
loop_
_entity.id
_entity.type
_entity.pdbx_description
1 polymer ?
#
loop_
_entity_poly.entity_id
_entity_poly.type
_entity_poly.pdbx_seq_one_letter_code
_entity_poly.pdbx_strand_id
1 'polypeptide(L)'
;MFEEILAKLALGLNEQSIPYMIIGGQALLLYGEPRLTQDIDVTLGVDVDALPKIMEISRKLNLKPLSSDIVEFVKQTMIFPTKDEVTGIRIDFTFSSTSYERQAIKRARKVPIEKTVVKFASLEDVIIHKVFTGRARDLDDVRSILIKNPSVNLSYIEKWLGEFDKRLSRAELLKKFKKILKSI
;
A
#
# COMPACT_ATOMS: atom_id res chain seq x y z
N MET A 1 -11.60 -12.79 -9.00
CA MET A 1 -10.70 -11.98 -9.86
C MET A 1 -9.61 -11.30 -9.05
N PHE A 2 -9.91 -10.32 -8.19
CA PHE A 2 -8.90 -9.70 -7.32
C PHE A 2 -8.22 -10.69 -6.37
N GLU A 3 -8.99 -11.55 -5.70
CA GLU A 3 -8.46 -12.56 -4.77
C GLU A 3 -7.44 -13.49 -5.43
N GLU A 4 -7.71 -13.94 -6.65
CA GLU A 4 -6.79 -14.78 -7.42
C GLU A 4 -5.49 -14.05 -7.75
N ILE A 5 -5.56 -12.78 -8.21
CA ILE A 5 -4.36 -11.98 -8.49
C ILE A 5 -3.58 -11.72 -7.19
N LEU A 6 -4.25 -11.38 -6.09
CA LEU A 6 -3.63 -11.16 -4.79
C LEU A 6 -2.93 -12.43 -4.27
N ALA A 7 -3.55 -13.59 -4.44
CA ALA A 7 -2.95 -14.87 -4.08
C ALA A 7 -1.71 -15.19 -4.93
N LYS A 8 -1.79 -14.99 -6.26
CA LYS A 8 -0.66 -15.16 -7.17
C LYS A 8 0.51 -14.23 -6.86
N LEU A 9 0.22 -12.94 -6.60
CA LEU A 9 1.21 -11.95 -6.17
C LEU A 9 1.89 -12.39 -4.87
N ALA A 10 1.12 -12.81 -3.88
CA ALA A 10 1.65 -13.26 -2.60
C ALA A 10 2.59 -14.46 -2.75
N LEU A 11 2.21 -15.45 -3.57
CA LEU A 11 3.06 -16.61 -3.84
C LEU A 11 4.38 -16.19 -4.50
N GLY A 12 4.31 -15.41 -5.60
CA GLY A 12 5.52 -14.98 -6.32
C GLY A 12 6.47 -14.12 -5.48
N LEU A 13 5.92 -13.22 -4.65
CA LEU A 13 6.72 -12.38 -3.75
C LEU A 13 7.34 -13.21 -2.61
N ASN A 14 6.59 -14.17 -2.03
CA ASN A 14 7.10 -15.03 -0.97
C ASN A 14 8.17 -16.00 -1.47
N GLU A 15 8.03 -16.58 -2.67
CA GLU A 15 9.04 -17.46 -3.29
C GLU A 15 10.39 -16.74 -3.45
N GLN A 16 10.36 -15.45 -3.79
CA GLN A 16 11.56 -14.62 -3.94
C GLN A 16 11.99 -13.94 -2.63
N SER A 17 11.34 -14.25 -1.50
CA SER A 17 11.58 -13.64 -0.19
C SER A 17 11.50 -12.12 -0.19
N ILE A 18 10.64 -11.53 -1.02
CA ILE A 18 10.42 -10.09 -1.10
C ILE A 18 9.47 -9.66 0.04
N PRO A 19 9.92 -8.83 1.00
CA PRO A 19 9.02 -8.25 1.98
C PRO A 19 8.02 -7.33 1.28
N TYR A 20 6.73 -7.46 1.60
CA TYR A 20 5.70 -6.65 0.96
C TYR A 20 4.49 -6.45 1.86
N MET A 21 3.67 -5.48 1.48
CA MET A 21 2.28 -5.36 1.94
C MET A 21 1.40 -4.80 0.81
N ILE A 22 0.18 -5.33 0.70
CA ILE A 22 -0.87 -4.74 -0.13
C ILE A 22 -1.39 -3.49 0.60
N ILE A 23 -1.46 -2.37 -0.11
CA ILE A 23 -1.91 -1.08 0.45
C ILE A 23 -3.17 -0.59 -0.28
N GLY A 24 -3.46 0.71 -0.20
CA GLY A 24 -4.43 1.36 -1.08
C GLY A 24 -5.87 0.90 -0.86
N GLY A 25 -6.64 0.88 -1.95
CA GLY A 25 -8.06 0.53 -1.91
C GLY A 25 -8.33 -0.90 -1.46
N GLN A 26 -7.44 -1.85 -1.80
CA GLN A 26 -7.58 -3.25 -1.38
C GLN A 26 -7.43 -3.42 0.14
N ALA A 27 -6.46 -2.75 0.75
CA ALA A 27 -6.27 -2.80 2.21
C ALA A 27 -7.40 -2.11 2.97
N LEU A 28 -7.98 -1.03 2.41
CA LEU A 28 -9.12 -0.33 3.00
C LEU A 28 -10.34 -1.24 3.20
N LEU A 29 -10.58 -2.20 2.30
CA LEU A 29 -11.71 -3.13 2.38
C LEU A 29 -11.75 -3.94 3.68
N LEU A 30 -10.62 -4.07 4.38
CA LEU A 30 -10.53 -4.78 5.65
C LEU A 30 -11.03 -3.97 6.86
N TYR A 31 -11.19 -2.65 6.72
CA TYR A 31 -11.30 -1.74 7.87
C TYR A 31 -12.38 -0.66 7.74
N GLY A 32 -12.67 -0.19 6.52
CA GLY A 32 -13.54 0.96 6.26
C GLY A 32 -14.90 0.60 5.67
N GLU A 33 -15.54 1.55 4.99
CA GLU A 33 -16.65 1.22 4.09
C GLU A 33 -16.15 0.56 2.80
N PRO A 34 -16.75 -0.57 2.39
CA PRO A 34 -16.48 -1.14 1.08
C PRO A 34 -16.74 -0.11 -0.02
N ARG A 35 -15.78 0.03 -0.94
CA ARG A 35 -15.92 0.86 -2.13
C ARG A 35 -15.29 0.19 -3.32
N LEU A 36 -15.76 0.54 -4.52
CA LEU A 36 -15.11 0.08 -5.74
C LEU A 36 -13.65 0.58 -5.77
N THR A 37 -12.73 -0.37 -5.94
CA THR A 37 -11.30 -0.16 -6.17
C THR A 37 -10.94 -0.84 -7.47
N GLN A 38 -10.09 -0.23 -8.29
CA GLN A 38 -9.85 -0.65 -9.67
C GLN A 38 -8.43 -1.22 -9.87
N ASP A 39 -7.60 -1.09 -8.85
CA ASP A 39 -6.17 -1.39 -8.86
C ASP A 39 -5.76 -2.18 -7.61
N ILE A 40 -4.53 -2.69 -7.67
CA ILE A 40 -3.81 -3.30 -6.56
C ILE A 40 -2.52 -2.51 -6.38
N ASP A 41 -2.35 -1.92 -5.21
CA ASP A 41 -1.13 -1.23 -4.83
C ASP A 41 -0.30 -2.13 -3.91
N VAL A 42 0.99 -2.29 -4.21
CA VAL A 42 1.91 -3.11 -3.43
C VAL A 42 3.12 -2.28 -3.02
N THR A 43 3.40 -2.17 -1.72
CA THR A 43 4.69 -1.66 -1.24
C THR A 43 5.65 -2.83 -1.08
N LEU A 44 6.83 -2.71 -1.67
CA LEU A 44 7.93 -3.66 -1.60
C LEU A 44 9.00 -3.12 -0.65
N GLY A 45 9.37 -3.91 0.35
CA GLY A 45 10.41 -3.59 1.33
C GLY A 45 11.83 -3.81 0.81
N VAL A 46 12.08 -3.41 -0.43
CA VAL A 46 13.36 -3.52 -1.16
C VAL A 46 13.57 -2.24 -1.98
N ASP A 47 14.82 -1.98 -2.36
CA ASP A 47 15.17 -0.87 -3.23
C ASP A 47 15.06 -1.27 -4.72
N VAL A 48 15.28 -0.31 -5.61
CA VAL A 48 15.14 -0.48 -7.07
C VAL A 48 16.13 -1.48 -7.67
N ASP A 49 17.17 -1.86 -6.94
CA ASP A 49 18.10 -2.94 -7.30
C ASP A 49 17.39 -4.30 -7.41
N ALA A 50 16.26 -4.48 -6.71
CA ALA A 50 15.42 -5.66 -6.81
C ALA A 50 14.50 -5.67 -8.06
N LEU A 51 14.47 -4.60 -8.87
CA LEU A 51 13.62 -4.51 -10.07
C LEU A 51 13.70 -5.75 -10.99
N PRO A 52 14.88 -6.34 -11.29
CA PRO A 52 14.95 -7.54 -12.12
C PRO A 52 14.11 -8.72 -11.57
N LYS A 53 14.07 -8.90 -10.23
CA LYS A 53 13.24 -9.93 -9.58
C LYS A 53 11.75 -9.63 -9.73
N ILE A 54 11.36 -8.36 -9.57
CA ILE A 54 9.96 -7.94 -9.71
C ILE A 54 9.48 -8.06 -11.16
N MET A 55 10.35 -7.79 -12.13
CA MET A 55 10.08 -8.04 -13.55
C MET A 55 9.91 -9.53 -13.84
N GLU A 56 10.73 -10.41 -13.23
CA GLU A 56 10.58 -11.85 -13.37
C GLU A 56 9.24 -12.35 -12.80
N ILE A 57 8.86 -11.90 -11.59
CA ILE A 57 7.57 -12.20 -10.97
C ILE A 57 6.44 -11.71 -11.90
N SER A 58 6.52 -10.48 -12.37
CA SER A 58 5.51 -9.88 -13.26
C SER A 58 5.32 -10.70 -14.54
N ARG A 59 6.42 -11.13 -15.16
CA ARG A 59 6.38 -12.01 -16.35
C ARG A 59 5.73 -13.36 -16.05
N LYS A 60 6.05 -14.00 -14.93
CA LYS A 60 5.43 -15.28 -14.52
C LYS A 60 3.92 -15.14 -14.26
N LEU A 61 3.48 -13.95 -13.87
CA LEU A 61 2.10 -13.63 -13.57
C LEU A 61 1.33 -13.01 -14.76
N ASN A 62 1.92 -12.95 -15.96
CA ASN A 62 1.34 -12.30 -17.14
C ASN A 62 0.95 -10.83 -16.91
N LEU A 63 1.78 -10.13 -16.14
CA LEU A 63 1.63 -8.69 -15.91
C LEU A 63 2.46 -7.92 -16.94
N LYS A 64 1.78 -7.10 -17.73
CA LYS A 64 2.39 -6.24 -18.73
C LYS A 64 2.85 -4.92 -18.11
N PRO A 65 4.12 -4.53 -18.27
CA PRO A 65 4.59 -3.20 -17.89
C PRO A 65 3.83 -2.08 -18.63
N LEU A 66 3.56 -0.97 -17.95
CA LEU A 66 2.86 0.18 -18.53
C LEU A 66 3.81 1.32 -18.99
N SER A 67 5.11 1.21 -18.70
CA SER A 67 6.14 2.14 -19.21
C SER A 67 6.91 1.52 -20.38
N SER A 68 7.26 2.33 -21.38
CA SER A 68 8.14 1.93 -22.49
C SER A 68 9.60 1.83 -22.05
N ASP A 69 10.06 2.73 -21.16
CA ASP A 69 11.34 2.64 -20.47
C ASP A 69 11.10 2.32 -19.00
N ILE A 70 11.15 1.03 -18.69
CA ILE A 70 10.84 0.52 -17.34
C ILE A 70 11.90 0.97 -16.34
N VAL A 71 13.18 0.87 -16.72
CA VAL A 71 14.29 1.09 -15.79
C VAL A 71 14.37 2.56 -15.40
N GLU A 72 14.28 3.46 -16.38
CA GLU A 72 14.35 4.89 -16.10
C GLU A 72 13.12 5.36 -15.31
N PHE A 73 11.93 4.88 -15.67
CA PHE A 73 10.69 5.23 -14.96
C PHE A 73 10.74 4.80 -13.49
N VAL A 74 11.20 3.57 -13.20
CA VAL A 74 11.31 3.05 -11.83
C VAL A 74 12.36 3.82 -11.04
N LYS A 75 13.50 4.17 -11.64
CA LYS A 75 14.54 4.97 -10.95
C LYS A 75 14.05 6.35 -10.55
N GLN A 76 13.21 6.97 -11.37
CA GLN A 76 12.69 8.32 -11.12
C GLN A 76 11.51 8.32 -10.13
N THR A 77 10.61 7.33 -10.25
CA THR A 77 9.32 7.35 -9.55
C THR A 77 9.26 6.40 -8.36
N MET A 78 10.21 5.47 -8.26
CA MET A 78 10.16 4.32 -7.34
C MET A 78 8.95 3.40 -7.57
N ILE A 79 8.27 3.52 -8.72
CA ILE A 79 7.06 2.75 -9.04
C ILE A 79 7.29 1.94 -10.31
N PHE A 80 6.97 0.66 -10.27
CA PHE A 80 6.85 -0.21 -11.44
C PHE A 80 5.37 -0.50 -11.72
N PRO A 81 4.73 0.27 -12.63
CA PRO A 81 3.33 0.10 -12.97
C PRO A 81 3.14 -1.03 -13.97
N THR A 82 2.20 -1.92 -13.68
CA THR A 82 1.89 -3.09 -14.51
C THR A 82 0.37 -3.26 -14.65
N LYS A 83 -0.04 -4.13 -15.57
CA LYS A 83 -1.44 -4.47 -15.81
C LYS A 83 -1.56 -5.95 -16.11
N ASP A 84 -2.50 -6.62 -15.46
CA ASP A 84 -2.86 -7.99 -15.79
C ASP A 84 -3.53 -8.01 -17.18
N GLU A 85 -3.00 -8.79 -18.12
CA GLU A 85 -3.45 -8.75 -19.52
C GLU A 85 -4.86 -9.33 -19.71
N VAL A 86 -5.31 -10.23 -18.82
CA VAL A 86 -6.60 -10.91 -18.94
C VAL A 86 -7.72 -10.06 -18.37
N THR A 87 -7.53 -9.55 -17.17
CA THR A 87 -8.56 -8.81 -16.40
C THR A 87 -8.50 -7.31 -16.63
N GLY A 88 -7.35 -6.81 -17.07
CA GLY A 88 -7.08 -5.40 -17.20
C GLY A 88 -6.88 -4.66 -15.87
N ILE A 89 -6.81 -5.37 -14.74
CA ILE A 89 -6.53 -4.76 -13.43
C ILE A 89 -5.10 -4.19 -13.43
N ARG A 90 -4.95 -2.95 -12.97
CA ARG A 90 -3.65 -2.31 -12.77
C ARG A 90 -3.02 -2.77 -11.45
N ILE A 91 -1.72 -3.06 -11.49
CA ILE A 91 -0.93 -3.38 -10.30
C ILE A 91 0.30 -2.49 -10.27
N ASP A 92 0.39 -1.65 -9.24
CA ASP A 92 1.54 -0.75 -9.02
C ASP A 92 2.44 -1.29 -7.91
N PHE A 93 3.69 -1.58 -8.26
CA PHE A 93 4.72 -1.98 -7.29
C PHE A 93 5.55 -0.76 -6.89
N THR A 94 5.45 -0.34 -5.64
CA THR A 94 6.24 0.77 -5.08
C THR A 94 7.44 0.21 -4.31
N PHE A 95 8.65 0.59 -4.70
CA PHE A 95 9.89 0.25 -4.01
C PHE A 95 10.12 1.22 -2.86
N SER A 96 10.12 0.73 -1.62
CA SER A 96 10.51 1.55 -0.47
C SER A 96 11.07 0.74 0.68
N SER A 97 12.28 1.11 1.09
CA SER A 97 12.98 0.55 2.25
C SER A 97 13.02 1.52 3.43
N THR A 98 12.20 2.57 3.44
CA THR A 98 12.10 3.56 4.52
C THR A 98 11.92 2.94 5.91
N SER A 99 12.33 3.66 6.97
CA SER A 99 12.13 3.21 8.35
C SER A 99 10.65 2.97 8.69
N TYR A 100 9.74 3.77 8.10
CA TYR A 100 8.30 3.57 8.27
C TYR A 100 7.85 2.31 7.55
N GLU A 101 8.14 2.17 6.25
CA GLU A 101 7.70 1.04 5.44
C GLU A 101 8.23 -0.29 5.97
N ARG A 102 9.48 -0.33 6.47
CA ARG A 102 10.01 -1.53 7.14
C ARG A 102 9.21 -1.89 8.40
N GLN A 103 8.72 -0.91 9.16
CA GLN A 103 7.88 -1.16 10.33
C GLN A 103 6.45 -1.55 9.93
N ALA A 104 5.86 -0.87 8.95
CA ALA A 104 4.52 -1.15 8.43
C ALA A 104 4.43 -2.56 7.82
N ILE A 105 5.42 -2.98 7.02
CA ILE A 105 5.49 -4.33 6.45
C ILE A 105 5.59 -5.40 7.55
N LYS A 106 6.36 -5.16 8.63
CA LYS A 106 6.43 -6.08 9.78
C LYS A 106 5.11 -6.20 10.53
N ARG A 107 4.30 -5.13 10.54
CA ARG A 107 2.98 -5.07 11.16
C ARG A 107 1.85 -5.54 10.24
N ALA A 108 2.15 -5.87 8.98
CA ALA A 108 1.15 -6.22 7.99
C ALA A 108 0.21 -7.32 8.48
N ARG A 109 -1.09 -7.11 8.29
CA ARG A 109 -2.13 -8.08 8.61
C ARG A 109 -2.06 -9.24 7.63
N LYS A 110 -1.93 -10.44 8.17
CA LYS A 110 -1.98 -11.70 7.41
C LYS A 110 -3.45 -12.09 7.19
N VAL A 111 -3.88 -12.17 5.94
CA VAL A 111 -5.25 -12.52 5.56
C VAL A 111 -5.21 -13.78 4.69
N PRO A 112 -5.89 -14.87 5.09
CA PRO A 112 -6.07 -16.04 4.24
C PRO A 112 -6.89 -15.65 3.01
N ILE A 113 -6.34 -15.88 1.82
CA ILE A 113 -7.03 -15.69 0.54
C ILE A 113 -6.69 -16.91 -0.30
N GLU A 114 -7.72 -17.60 -0.79
CA GLU A 114 -7.57 -18.86 -1.53
C GLU A 114 -6.71 -19.87 -0.73
N LYS A 115 -5.60 -20.31 -1.32
CA LYS A 115 -4.67 -21.30 -0.73
C LYS A 115 -3.41 -20.66 -0.13
N THR A 116 -3.39 -19.35 0.08
CA THR A 116 -2.21 -18.63 0.58
C THR A 116 -2.57 -17.56 1.60
N VAL A 117 -1.54 -16.97 2.21
CA VAL A 117 -1.67 -15.84 3.12
C VAL A 117 -1.14 -14.59 2.43
N VAL A 118 -2.01 -13.60 2.27
CA VAL A 118 -1.67 -12.30 1.70
C VAL A 118 -1.45 -11.30 2.82
N LYS A 119 -0.38 -10.49 2.71
CA LYS A 119 -0.02 -9.46 3.69
C LYS A 119 -0.62 -8.13 3.28
N PHE A 120 -1.52 -7.56 4.07
CA PHE A 120 -2.12 -6.24 3.86
C PHE A 120 -1.59 -5.24 4.89
N ALA A 121 -1.57 -3.95 4.55
CA ALA A 121 -1.28 -2.88 5.50
C ALA A 121 -2.18 -3.00 6.74
N SER A 122 -1.62 -2.69 7.92
CA SER A 122 -2.40 -2.66 9.15
C SER A 122 -3.38 -1.50 9.15
N LEU A 123 -4.37 -1.53 10.06
CA LEU A 123 -5.38 -0.48 10.22
C LEU A 123 -4.74 0.91 10.31
N GLU A 124 -3.75 1.05 11.19
CA GLU A 124 -3.08 2.34 11.38
C GLU A 124 -2.28 2.77 10.14
N ASP A 125 -1.61 1.83 9.47
CA ASP A 125 -0.80 2.14 8.29
C ASP A 125 -1.69 2.55 7.09
N VAL A 126 -2.91 2.01 6.96
CA VAL A 126 -3.91 2.47 5.99
C VAL A 126 -4.31 3.93 6.28
N ILE A 127 -4.56 4.27 7.54
CA ILE A 127 -4.88 5.66 7.93
C ILE A 127 -3.70 6.59 7.61
N ILE A 128 -2.48 6.20 7.98
CA ILE A 128 -1.27 6.99 7.74
C ILE A 128 -1.09 7.25 6.24
N HIS A 129 -1.19 6.22 5.39
CA HIS A 129 -1.10 6.39 3.93
C HIS A 129 -2.16 7.34 3.38
N LYS A 130 -3.40 7.25 3.86
CA LYS A 130 -4.50 8.11 3.41
C LYS A 130 -4.37 9.56 3.85
N VAL A 131 -3.91 9.80 5.08
CA VAL A 131 -3.60 11.16 5.54
C VAL A 131 -2.44 11.74 4.73
N PHE A 132 -1.43 10.91 4.44
CA PHE A 132 -0.27 11.31 3.65
C PHE A 132 -0.65 11.71 2.21
N THR A 133 -1.48 10.92 1.53
CA THR A 133 -1.96 11.26 0.17
C THR A 133 -2.94 12.45 0.19
N GLY A 134 -3.78 12.56 1.22
CA GLY A 134 -4.56 13.77 1.52
C GLY A 134 -5.67 14.12 0.52
N ARG A 135 -6.02 13.23 -0.43
CA ARG A 135 -7.14 13.45 -1.35
C ARG A 135 -8.46 13.49 -0.56
N ALA A 136 -9.44 14.26 -1.03
CA ALA A 136 -10.73 14.41 -0.33
C ALA A 136 -11.35 13.05 0.08
N ARG A 137 -11.41 12.11 -0.87
CA ARG A 137 -11.89 10.74 -0.63
C ARG A 137 -11.05 9.95 0.38
N ASP A 138 -9.73 10.15 0.40
CA ASP A 138 -8.87 9.49 1.38
C ASP A 138 -9.16 9.99 2.79
N LEU A 139 -9.49 11.27 2.97
CA LEU A 139 -9.86 11.82 4.27
C LEU A 139 -11.24 11.33 4.74
N ASP A 140 -12.18 11.13 3.82
CA ASP A 140 -13.49 10.52 4.12
C ASP A 140 -13.35 9.05 4.50
N ASP A 141 -12.50 8.30 3.78
CA ASP A 141 -12.14 6.92 4.14
C ASP A 141 -11.53 6.87 5.55
N VAL A 142 -10.65 7.82 5.92
CA VAL A 142 -10.08 7.91 7.28
C VAL A 142 -11.16 8.15 8.34
N ARG A 143 -12.12 9.05 8.10
CA ARG A 143 -13.25 9.27 9.04
C ARG A 143 -14.03 7.99 9.28
N SER A 144 -14.42 7.31 8.20
CA SER A 144 -15.16 6.05 8.27
C SER A 144 -14.40 4.99 9.07
N ILE A 145 -13.10 4.83 8.79
CA ILE A 145 -12.25 3.87 9.51
C ILE A 145 -12.20 4.19 11.00
N LEU A 146 -12.00 5.46 11.38
CA LEU A 146 -11.89 5.87 12.79
C LEU A 146 -13.20 5.62 13.56
N ILE A 147 -14.36 5.90 12.95
CA ILE A 147 -15.67 5.65 13.56
C ILE A 147 -15.88 4.14 13.79
N LYS A 148 -15.52 3.30 12.82
CA LYS A 148 -15.67 1.84 12.92
C LYS A 148 -14.68 1.18 13.89
N ASN A 149 -13.53 1.80 14.12
CA ASN A 149 -12.42 1.20 14.86
C ASN A 149 -11.98 2.09 16.03
N PRO A 150 -12.77 2.24 17.10
CA PRO A 150 -12.47 3.14 18.22
C PRO A 150 -11.23 2.73 19.02
N SER A 151 -10.78 1.48 18.91
CA SER A 151 -9.57 0.95 19.56
C SER A 151 -8.28 1.16 18.76
N VAL A 152 -8.32 1.92 17.65
CA VAL A 152 -7.16 2.21 16.81
C VAL A 152 -6.03 2.85 17.62
N ASN A 153 -4.78 2.47 17.33
CA ASN A 153 -3.64 3.04 18.02
C ASN A 153 -3.29 4.44 17.51
N LEU A 154 -3.94 5.45 18.09
CA LEU A 154 -3.70 6.86 17.76
C LEU A 154 -2.25 7.29 17.99
N SER A 155 -1.61 6.80 19.05
CA SER A 155 -0.22 7.17 19.37
C SER A 155 0.77 6.77 18.27
N TYR A 156 0.53 5.62 17.62
CA TYR A 156 1.34 5.15 16.49
C TYR A 156 1.13 6.02 15.25
N ILE A 157 -0.11 6.38 14.95
CA ILE A 157 -0.46 7.25 13.83
C ILE A 157 0.15 8.63 14.02
N GLU A 158 -0.08 9.25 15.18
CA GLU A 158 0.45 10.58 15.49
C GLU A 158 1.97 10.64 15.44
N LYS A 159 2.64 9.59 15.97
CA LYS A 159 4.10 9.47 15.88
C LYS A 159 4.57 9.55 14.44
N TRP A 160 4.06 8.70 13.55
CA TRP A 160 4.56 8.64 12.18
C TRP A 160 4.21 9.85 11.35
N LEU A 161 2.99 10.40 11.48
CA LEU A 161 2.63 11.65 10.83
C LEU A 161 3.51 12.81 11.30
N GLY A 162 3.85 12.87 12.58
CA GLY A 162 4.79 13.84 13.12
C GLY A 162 6.21 13.67 12.58
N GLU A 163 6.70 12.43 12.44
CA GLU A 163 8.00 12.15 11.81
C GLU A 163 8.03 12.57 10.32
N PHE A 164 6.93 12.42 9.60
CA PHE A 164 6.81 12.89 8.23
C PHE A 164 6.78 14.41 8.14
N ASP A 165 6.05 15.10 9.02
CA ASP A 165 6.02 16.57 9.05
C ASP A 165 7.40 17.19 9.29
N LYS A 166 8.26 16.52 10.09
CA LYS A 166 9.66 16.95 10.29
C LYS A 166 10.50 16.87 9.01
N ARG A 167 10.21 15.89 8.14
CA ARG A 167 10.97 15.64 6.89
C ARG A 167 10.39 16.38 5.69
N LEU A 168 9.07 16.56 5.67
CA LEU A 168 8.30 17.21 4.61
C LEU A 168 7.82 18.56 5.10
N SER A 169 8.67 19.58 4.92
CA SER A 169 8.32 20.94 5.30
C SER A 169 6.97 21.34 4.70
N ARG A 170 6.05 21.84 5.54
CA ARG A 170 4.69 22.32 5.19
C ARG A 170 3.62 21.26 4.87
N ALA A 171 3.85 19.98 5.14
CA ALA A 171 2.82 18.95 4.88
C ALA A 171 1.60 19.04 5.84
N GLU A 172 1.82 19.52 7.07
CA GLU A 172 0.82 19.67 8.16
C GLU A 172 -0.04 18.41 8.38
N LEU A 173 0.54 17.23 8.19
CA LEU A 173 -0.17 15.94 8.22
C LEU A 173 -0.78 15.66 9.58
N LEU A 174 -0.02 15.89 10.66
CA LEU A 174 -0.52 15.67 12.01
C LEU A 174 -1.68 16.61 12.35
N LYS A 175 -1.61 17.86 11.88
CA LYS A 175 -2.70 18.84 12.05
C LYS A 175 -3.95 18.44 11.28
N LYS A 176 -3.80 17.96 10.04
CA LYS A 176 -4.92 17.41 9.24
C LYS A 176 -5.59 16.23 9.95
N PHE A 177 -4.81 15.27 10.43
CA PHE A 177 -5.32 14.12 11.16
C PHE A 177 -6.07 14.52 12.44
N LYS A 178 -5.49 15.43 13.25
CA LYS A 178 -6.15 15.95 14.45
C LYS A 178 -7.44 16.71 14.15
N LYS A 179 -7.54 17.39 13.01
CA LYS A 179 -8.79 18.04 12.59
C LYS A 179 -9.87 16.99 12.27
N ILE A 180 -9.50 15.87 11.68
CA ILE A 180 -10.43 14.77 11.40
C ILE A 180 -10.93 14.14 12.71
N LEU A 181 -10.03 13.86 13.65
CA LEU A 181 -10.40 13.32 14.98
C LEU A 181 -11.36 14.22 15.76
N LYS A 182 -11.30 15.54 15.59
CA LYS A 182 -12.23 16.49 16.21
C LYS A 182 -13.59 16.56 15.52
N SER A 183 -13.72 15.98 14.33
CA SER A 183 -14.93 16.06 13.49
C SER A 183 -15.78 14.78 13.50
N ILE A 184 -15.31 13.76 14.21
CA ILE A 184 -16.01 12.49 14.46
C ILE A 184 -16.52 12.48 15.89
#